data_AF-A0A927LQ15-F1
#
_entry.id   AF-A0A927LQ15-F1
#
_cell.length_a   1.000
_cell.length_b   1.000
_cell.length_c   1.000
_cell.angle_alpha   90.00
_cell.angle_beta   90.00
_cell.angle_gamma   90.00
#
_symmetry.space_group_name_H-M   'P 1'
#
loop_
_entity.id
_entity.type
_entity.pdbx_description
1 polymer ?
#
loop_
_entity_poly.entity_id
_entity_poly.type
_entity_poly.pdbx_seq_one_letter_code
_entity_poly.pdbx_strand_id
1 'polypeptide(L)'
;MALLKKMLSVSILICMVAMWFAPAVPIGIAHAEKESNIMFQDDFESGTISSSWKIESGTYVIQNSALTATHVNSAISSGDSSWTDYTIESKVRLNHDGAYGGIMFRFQDINNHYWLRLFKPASGIVIRRH
;
A
#
# COMPACT_ATOMS: atom_id res chain seq x y z
N MET A 1 -43.49 -35.78 35.51
CA MET A 1 -42.49 -34.86 36.10
C MET A 1 -41.08 -35.45 36.30
N ALA A 2 -40.90 -36.78 36.41
CA ALA A 2 -39.58 -37.40 36.61
C ALA A 2 -38.69 -37.51 35.34
N LEU A 3 -39.29 -37.63 34.16
CA LEU A 3 -38.59 -37.76 32.87
C LEU A 3 -37.92 -36.46 32.40
N LEU A 4 -38.58 -35.31 32.58
CA LEU A 4 -38.05 -33.99 32.20
C LEU A 4 -36.83 -33.58 33.04
N LYS A 5 -36.79 -33.99 34.32
CA LYS A 5 -35.64 -33.72 35.21
C LYS A 5 -34.40 -34.55 34.86
N LYS A 6 -34.56 -35.80 34.41
CA LYS A 6 -33.44 -36.65 33.97
C LYS A 6 -32.80 -36.14 32.69
N MET A 7 -33.59 -35.60 31.75
CA MET A 7 -33.07 -35.05 30.49
C MET A 7 -32.30 -33.74 30.69
N LEU A 8 -32.74 -32.86 31.60
CA LEU A 8 -32.00 -31.64 31.93
C LEU A 8 -30.64 -31.93 32.60
N SER A 9 -30.58 -32.95 33.47
CA SER A 9 -29.36 -33.31 34.21
C SER A 9 -28.28 -33.93 33.31
N VAL A 10 -28.66 -34.67 32.27
CA VAL A 10 -27.70 -35.31 31.33
C VAL A 10 -27.13 -34.28 30.36
N SER A 11 -27.93 -33.30 29.91
CA SER A 11 -27.45 -32.23 29.00
C SER A 11 -26.47 -31.28 29.69
N ILE A 12 -26.68 -30.95 30.96
CA ILE A 12 -25.76 -30.09 31.74
C ILE A 12 -24.42 -30.80 32.00
N LEU A 13 -24.44 -32.12 32.20
CA LEU A 13 -23.23 -32.90 32.43
C LEU A 13 -22.39 -33.08 31.15
N ILE A 14 -23.02 -33.19 29.99
CA ILE A 14 -22.34 -33.27 28.68
C ILE A 14 -21.65 -31.94 28.34
N CYS A 15 -22.25 -30.80 28.66
CA CYS A 15 -21.63 -29.49 28.45
C CYS A 15 -20.42 -29.25 29.38
N MET A 16 -20.43 -29.77 30.62
CA MET A 16 -19.29 -29.61 31.54
C MET A 16 -18.10 -30.49 31.18
N VAL A 17 -18.31 -31.69 30.63
CA VAL A 17 -17.22 -32.57 30.17
C VAL A 17 -16.57 -32.04 28.89
N ALA A 18 -17.32 -31.38 28.00
CA ALA A 18 -16.79 -30.75 26.79
C ALA A 18 -15.86 -29.55 27.08
N MET A 19 -15.98 -28.94 28.27
CA MET A 19 -15.14 -27.80 28.69
C MET A 19 -13.79 -28.21 29.28
N TRP A 20 -13.53 -29.50 29.48
CA TRP A 20 -12.26 -30.01 30.03
C TRP A 20 -11.23 -30.45 28.99
N PHE A 21 -11.61 -30.45 27.71
CA PHE A 21 -10.72 -30.77 26.58
C PHE A 21 -10.51 -29.57 25.63
N ALA A 22 -10.67 -28.34 26.12
CA ALA A 22 -10.23 -27.18 25.36
C ALA A 22 -8.69 -27.09 25.45
N PRO A 23 -7.93 -27.26 24.34
CA PRO A 23 -6.51 -26.96 24.37
C PRO A 23 -6.37 -25.49 24.76
N ALA A 24 -5.52 -25.22 25.76
CA ALA A 24 -5.16 -23.86 26.14
C ALA A 24 -4.66 -23.14 24.89
N VAL A 25 -5.49 -22.25 24.32
CA VAL A 25 -5.05 -21.35 23.28
C VAL A 25 -4.00 -20.47 23.95
N PRO A 26 -2.72 -20.52 23.54
CA PRO A 26 -1.76 -19.58 24.06
C PRO A 26 -2.29 -18.18 23.73
N ILE A 27 -2.58 -17.39 24.77
CA ILE A 27 -2.85 -15.96 24.65
C ILE A 27 -1.50 -15.31 24.33
N GLY A 28 -0.97 -15.61 23.14
CA GLY A 28 -0.06 -14.70 22.48
C GLY A 28 -0.92 -13.53 22.05
N ILE A 29 -0.52 -12.32 22.43
CA ILE A 29 -0.92 -11.15 21.64
C ILE A 29 -0.37 -11.44 20.25
N ALA A 30 -1.23 -11.96 19.37
CA ALA A 30 -0.95 -11.99 17.96
C ALA A 30 -0.75 -10.53 17.57
N HIS A 31 0.51 -10.11 17.49
CA HIS A 31 0.84 -8.97 16.66
C HIS A 31 0.39 -9.43 15.28
N ALA A 32 -0.69 -8.82 14.79
CA ALA A 32 -1.08 -8.99 13.41
C ALA A 32 0.12 -8.52 12.58
N GLU A 33 0.95 -9.47 12.16
CA GLU A 33 1.93 -9.23 11.11
C GLU A 33 1.08 -8.89 9.89
N LYS A 34 1.03 -7.61 9.57
CA LYS A 34 0.37 -7.12 8.37
C LYS A 34 1.10 -7.78 7.20
N GLU A 35 0.56 -8.87 6.66
CA GLU A 35 1.00 -9.38 5.37
C GLU A 35 0.91 -8.21 4.37
N SER A 36 2.06 -7.73 3.92
CA SER A 36 2.11 -6.73 2.86
C SER A 36 1.86 -7.46 1.54
N ASN A 37 0.60 -7.50 1.11
CA ASN A 37 0.29 -7.84 -0.26
C ASN A 37 0.79 -6.69 -1.17
N ILE A 38 2.00 -6.85 -1.70
CA ILE A 38 2.58 -5.89 -2.66
C ILE A 38 1.95 -6.19 -4.03
N MET A 39 1.03 -5.32 -4.44
CA MET A 39 0.36 -5.46 -5.74
C MET A 39 1.26 -5.05 -6.91
N PHE A 40 2.21 -4.15 -6.67
CA PHE A 40 3.20 -3.70 -7.65
C PHE A 40 4.39 -3.06 -6.94
N GLN A 41 5.60 -3.34 -7.45
CA GLN A 41 6.82 -2.65 -7.06
C GLN A 41 7.81 -2.62 -8.22
N ASP A 42 8.66 -1.60 -8.24
CA ASP A 42 9.81 -1.52 -9.13
C ASP A 42 10.91 -0.75 -8.39
N ASP A 43 12.09 -1.34 -8.29
CA ASP A 43 13.29 -0.72 -7.70
C ASP A 43 14.19 -0.07 -8.77
N PHE A 44 13.85 -0.25 -10.05
CA PHE A 44 14.56 0.27 -11.21
C PHE A 44 16.01 -0.26 -11.37
N GLU A 45 16.37 -1.34 -10.69
CA GLU A 45 17.71 -1.96 -10.78
C GLU A 45 17.91 -2.75 -12.08
N SER A 46 16.83 -3.02 -12.83
CA SER A 46 16.88 -3.71 -14.12
C SER A 46 17.58 -2.91 -15.24
N GLY A 47 17.79 -1.60 -15.02
CA GLY A 47 18.40 -0.69 -15.98
C GLY A 47 17.50 -0.34 -17.18
N THR A 48 16.26 -0.85 -17.23
CA THR A 48 15.30 -0.56 -18.30
C THR A 48 13.91 -0.31 -17.73
N ILE A 49 13.09 0.45 -18.47
CA ILE A 49 11.69 0.67 -18.07
C ILE A 49 10.91 -0.59 -18.43
N SER A 50 10.34 -1.26 -17.42
CA SER A 50 9.53 -2.45 -17.64
C SER A 50 8.23 -2.14 -18.40
N SER A 51 7.67 -3.15 -19.07
CA SER A 51 6.40 -3.01 -19.81
C SER A 51 5.18 -2.76 -18.91
N SER A 52 5.33 -2.91 -17.59
CA SER A 52 4.29 -2.56 -16.61
C SER A 52 4.11 -1.05 -16.47
N TRP A 53 5.07 -0.24 -16.93
CA TRP A 53 4.93 1.22 -16.96
C TRP A 53 4.44 1.71 -18.32
N LYS A 54 3.53 2.68 -18.29
CA LYS A 54 3.03 3.38 -19.46
C LYS A 54 3.45 4.84 -19.41
N ILE A 55 4.20 5.29 -20.41
CA ILE A 55 4.54 6.70 -20.57
C ILE A 55 3.29 7.42 -21.11
N GLU A 56 2.71 8.30 -20.29
CA GLU A 56 1.55 9.11 -20.67
C GLU A 56 2.00 10.39 -21.39
N SER A 57 3.13 10.97 -20.97
CA SER A 57 3.76 12.13 -21.60
C SER A 57 5.25 12.24 -21.26
N GLY A 58 5.98 12.98 -22.08
CA GLY A 58 7.39 13.30 -21.85
C GLY A 58 8.33 12.15 -22.20
N THR A 59 9.50 12.13 -21.57
CA THR A 59 10.54 11.13 -21.83
C THR A 59 11.18 10.71 -20.52
N TYR A 60 11.37 9.40 -20.38
CA TYR A 60 11.93 8.77 -19.19
C TYR A 60 13.12 7.90 -19.54
N VAL A 61 14.10 7.86 -18.65
CA VAL A 61 15.24 6.95 -18.70
C VAL A 61 15.48 6.38 -17.31
N ILE A 62 16.07 5.18 -17.24
CA ILE A 62 16.64 4.68 -15.98
C ILE A 62 18.07 5.21 -15.89
N GLN A 63 18.38 5.97 -14.84
CA GLN A 63 19.72 6.49 -14.59
C GLN A 63 20.05 6.38 -13.11
N ASN A 64 21.20 5.77 -12.78
CA ASN A 64 21.62 5.50 -11.40
C ASN A 64 20.54 4.75 -10.59
N SER A 65 19.98 3.69 -11.18
CA SER A 65 18.90 2.87 -10.59
C SER A 65 17.66 3.69 -10.17
N ALA A 66 17.34 4.73 -10.93
CA ALA A 66 16.17 5.56 -10.71
C ALA A 66 15.49 5.94 -12.03
N LEU A 67 14.17 5.85 -12.05
CA LEU A 67 13.35 6.39 -13.13
C LEU A 67 13.44 7.92 -13.14
N THR A 68 13.98 8.47 -14.23
CA THR A 68 14.30 9.89 -14.38
C THR A 68 13.55 10.48 -15.57
N ALA A 69 12.72 11.48 -15.32
CA ALA A 69 12.13 12.30 -16.38
C ALA A 69 13.17 13.26 -16.97
N THR A 70 13.30 13.31 -18.29
CA THR A 70 14.26 14.18 -19.01
C THR A 70 13.61 15.39 -19.66
N HIS A 71 12.28 15.47 -19.64
CA HIS A 71 11.48 16.59 -20.14
C HIS A 71 10.54 17.16 -19.08
N VAL A 72 10.15 18.42 -19.23
CA VAL A 72 9.09 19.05 -18.42
C VAL A 72 7.73 18.44 -18.74
N ASN A 73 6.78 18.55 -17.80
CA ASN A 73 5.41 18.01 -17.95
C ASN A 73 5.35 16.52 -18.30
N SER A 74 6.27 15.73 -17.74
CA SER A 74 6.33 14.28 -17.92
C SER A 74 5.39 13.57 -16.96
N ALA A 75 4.72 12.53 -17.44
CA ALA A 75 3.81 11.68 -16.67
C ALA A 75 3.99 10.22 -17.09
N ILE A 76 4.04 9.32 -16.11
CA ILE A 76 4.13 7.88 -16.31
C ILE A 76 3.24 7.19 -15.27
N SER A 77 2.59 6.11 -15.68
CA SER A 77 1.60 5.40 -14.88
C SER A 77 1.92 3.90 -14.83
N SER A 78 1.48 3.24 -13.76
CA SER A 78 1.47 1.77 -13.63
C SER A 78 0.38 1.37 -12.63
N GLY A 79 0.09 0.07 -12.56
CA GLY A 79 -0.95 -0.50 -11.72
C GLY A 79 -2.18 -0.95 -12.51
N ASP A 80 -3.29 -1.09 -11.80
CA ASP A 80 -4.55 -1.62 -12.32
C ASP A 80 -5.71 -0.64 -12.00
N SER A 81 -6.61 -0.43 -12.96
CA SER A 81 -7.76 0.48 -12.81
C SER A 81 -8.82 -0.01 -11.83
N SER A 82 -8.77 -1.28 -11.42
CA SER A 82 -9.62 -1.85 -10.37
C SER A 82 -9.19 -1.47 -8.96
N TRP A 83 -8.00 -0.90 -8.75
CA TRP A 83 -7.53 -0.50 -7.42
C TRP A 83 -8.29 0.72 -6.89
N THR A 84 -8.92 0.58 -5.73
CA THR A 84 -9.74 1.64 -5.12
C THR A 84 -9.06 2.28 -3.90
N ASP A 85 -8.67 1.45 -2.95
CA ASP A 85 -8.04 1.84 -1.68
C ASP A 85 -6.72 1.09 -1.52
N TYR A 86 -5.63 1.85 -1.56
CA TYR A 86 -4.29 1.30 -1.55
C TYR A 86 -3.29 2.28 -0.95
N THR A 87 -2.15 1.75 -0.53
CA THR A 87 -1.00 2.55 -0.08
C THR A 87 0.01 2.60 -1.21
N ILE A 88 0.53 3.79 -1.49
CA ILE A 88 1.65 4.00 -2.42
C ILE A 88 2.82 4.62 -1.67
N GLU A 89 4.01 4.09 -1.92
CA GLU A 89 5.27 4.63 -1.41
C GLU A 89 6.25 4.81 -2.57
N SER A 90 6.99 5.92 -2.58
CA SER A 90 8.05 6.15 -3.55
C SER A 90 9.10 7.10 -2.98
N LYS A 91 10.37 6.90 -3.38
CA LYS A 91 11.46 7.83 -3.11
C LYS A 91 11.54 8.83 -4.27
N VAL A 92 11.16 10.08 -4.01
CA VAL A 92 11.14 11.15 -5.02
C VAL A 92 12.30 12.12 -4.79
N ARG A 93 13.06 12.43 -5.85
CA ARG A 93 14.12 13.44 -5.83
C ARG A 93 13.84 14.52 -6.89
N LEU A 94 13.92 15.78 -6.48
CA LEU A 94 13.85 16.94 -7.37
C LEU A 94 15.28 17.45 -7.65
N ASN A 95 15.74 17.25 -8.89
CA ASN A 95 17.12 17.53 -9.28
C ASN A 95 17.40 19.02 -9.57
N HIS A 96 16.35 19.82 -9.78
CA HIS A 96 16.47 21.24 -10.14
C HIS A 96 15.65 22.12 -9.20
N ASP A 97 16.11 23.34 -9.01
CA ASP A 97 15.34 24.38 -8.33
C ASP A 97 14.17 24.83 -9.20
N GLY A 98 13.05 25.18 -8.56
CA GLY A 98 11.78 25.48 -9.23
C GLY A 98 11.03 24.24 -9.73
N ALA A 99 11.57 23.04 -9.55
CA ALA A 99 10.92 21.82 -10.02
C ALA A 99 9.71 21.43 -9.17
N TYR A 100 8.72 20.86 -9.85
CA TYR A 100 7.60 20.13 -9.25
C TYR A 100 7.74 18.65 -9.61
N GLY A 101 7.36 17.77 -8.69
CA GLY A 101 7.31 16.34 -8.95
C GLY A 101 6.67 15.60 -7.79
N GLY A 102 6.23 14.36 -8.01
CA GLY A 102 5.55 13.60 -6.99
C GLY A 102 4.79 12.42 -7.56
N ILE A 103 3.73 12.03 -6.87
CA ILE A 103 2.98 10.79 -7.13
C ILE A 103 1.56 11.16 -7.56
N MET A 104 1.14 10.66 -8.72
CA MET A 104 -0.26 10.66 -9.14
C MET A 104 -0.93 9.36 -8.72
N PHE A 105 -2.17 9.42 -8.26
CA PHE A 105 -2.92 8.26 -7.79
C PHE A 105 -4.41 8.40 -8.09
N ARG A 106 -5.12 7.26 -8.08
CA ARG A 106 -6.45 7.08 -8.70
C ARG A 106 -6.48 7.69 -10.11
N PHE A 107 -5.42 7.41 -10.87
CA PHE A 107 -5.20 7.95 -12.20
C PHE A 107 -6.14 7.27 -13.20
N GLN A 108 -6.98 8.05 -13.87
CA GLN A 108 -7.79 7.60 -15.01
C GLN A 108 -7.17 8.06 -16.32
N ASP A 109 -6.77 9.34 -16.35
CA ASP A 109 -6.03 9.97 -17.43
C ASP A 109 -5.34 11.26 -16.93
N ILE A 110 -4.61 11.95 -17.81
CA ILE A 110 -3.84 13.16 -17.46
C ILE A 110 -4.69 14.33 -16.97
N ASN A 111 -6.00 14.34 -17.24
CA ASN A 111 -6.95 15.34 -16.78
C ASN A 111 -7.73 14.89 -15.52
N ASN A 112 -7.75 13.59 -15.23
CA ASN A 112 -8.54 12.98 -14.16
C ASN A 112 -7.68 12.12 -13.23
N HIS A 113 -7.07 12.76 -12.23
CA HIS A 113 -6.23 12.12 -11.22
C HIS A 113 -6.08 12.99 -9.97
N TYR A 114 -5.60 12.41 -8.86
CA TYR A 114 -5.07 13.17 -7.73
C TYR A 114 -3.55 13.25 -7.82
N TRP A 115 -2.96 14.36 -7.38
CA TRP A 115 -1.52 14.56 -7.40
C TRP A 115 -0.99 15.07 -6.06
N LEU A 116 -0.23 14.21 -5.37
CA LEU A 116 0.61 14.65 -4.27
C LEU A 116 1.95 15.11 -4.84
N ARG A 117 2.20 16.43 -4.77
CA ARG A 117 3.39 17.04 -5.36
C ARG A 117 4.26 17.73 -4.32
N LEU A 118 5.56 17.57 -4.52
CA LEU A 118 6.60 18.35 -3.87
C LEU A 118 7.00 19.50 -4.79
N PHE A 119 7.38 20.62 -4.18
CA PHE A 119 8.00 21.74 -4.85
C PHE A 119 9.36 21.98 -4.23
N LYS A 120 10.39 22.10 -5.07
CA LYS A 120 11.73 22.50 -4.63
C LYS A 120 11.93 23.98 -4.95
N PRO A 121 11.67 24.90 -3.99
CA PRO A 121 12.01 26.30 -4.21
C PRO A 121 13.52 26.48 -4.30
N ALA A 122 13.97 27.52 -5.01
CA ALA A 122 15.40 27.87 -5.10
C ALA A 122 16.03 28.17 -3.72
N SER A 123 15.23 28.56 -2.74
CA SER A 123 15.67 28.78 -1.35
C SER A 123 15.81 27.48 -0.52
N GLY A 124 15.53 26.31 -1.10
CA GLY A 124 15.44 25.05 -0.36
C GLY A 124 14.10 24.85 0.36
N ILE A 125 13.72 23.58 0.58
CA ILE A 125 12.47 23.21 1.26
C ILE A 125 12.59 23.53 2.75
N VAL A 126 11.65 24.32 3.28
CA VAL A 126 11.55 24.60 4.72
C VAL A 126 10.22 24.09 5.23
N ILE A 127 10.24 23.06 6.08
CA ILE A 127 9.05 22.62 6.83
C ILE A 127 9.06 23.35 8.18
N ARG A 128 8.06 24.20 8.42
CA ARG A 128 7.89 24.87 9.71
C ARG A 128 6.77 24.20 10.49
N ARG A 129 7.05 23.85 11.75
CA ARG A 129 6.01 23.54 12.73
C ARG A 129 5.47 24.87 13.24
N HIS A 130 4.18 25.11 13.06
CA HIS A 130 3.45 26.14 13.79
C HIS A 130 2.93 25.56 15.11
#